data_AF-A0A4Q2Y036-F1
#
_entry.id   AF-A0A4Q2Y036-F1
#
_cell.length_a   1.000
_cell.length_b   1.000
_cell.length_c   1.000
_cell.angle_alpha   90.00
_cell.angle_beta   90.00
_cell.angle_gamma   90.00
#
_symmetry.space_group_name_H-M   'P 1'
#
loop_
_entity.id
_entity.type
_entity.pdbx_description
1 polymer ?
#
loop_
_entity_poly.entity_id
_entity_poly.type
_entity_poly.pdbx_seq_one_letter_code
_entity_poly.pdbx_strand_id
1 'polypeptide(L)'
;MPEATREQLIETLEQIALLLELKGENPFKIRAYRTGADTVRTYSGDIVRLAADNSLAGIKGIGEALRSKLHELASTGKLGFFENLRAEFPETIFELFDLQGLGAKKIASLHSELGVSSIADLQRACESGEASKLAGFGEKTVANLLEAIQSRAQYAESFRADQAAPAVEDILEYLRGHPATSRAEVAGSFRRGKETVHDLDFLVATKKPEAL
;
A
#
# COMPACT_ATOMS: atom_id res chain seq x y z
N MET A 1 -20.53 4.04 14.77
CA MET A 1 -20.14 3.48 13.47
C MET A 1 -18.65 3.22 13.53
N PRO A 2 -18.12 2.16 12.92
CA PRO A 2 -16.68 1.95 12.92
C PRO A 2 -15.98 3.15 12.30
N GLU A 3 -14.92 3.64 12.96
CA GLU A 3 -14.16 4.80 12.48
C GLU A 3 -13.08 4.41 11.46
N ALA A 4 -12.85 3.10 11.28
CA ALA A 4 -11.86 2.56 10.35
C ALA A 4 -12.48 1.70 9.24
N THR A 5 -11.81 1.63 8.09
CA THR A 5 -12.17 0.75 6.96
C THR A 5 -11.46 -0.61 7.04
N ARG A 6 -11.92 -1.59 6.25
CA ARG A 6 -11.25 -2.89 6.16
C ARG A 6 -9.81 -2.72 5.65
N GLU A 7 -9.62 -1.87 4.64
CA GLU A 7 -8.33 -1.54 4.06
C GLU A 7 -7.38 -0.96 5.12
N GLN A 8 -7.85 -0.03 5.95
CA GLN A 8 -7.02 0.55 7.02
C GLN A 8 -6.57 -0.49 8.05
N LEU A 9 -7.44 -1.45 8.40
CA LEU A 9 -7.06 -2.56 9.28
C LEU A 9 -5.95 -3.43 8.66
N ILE A 10 -6.08 -3.75 7.38
CA ILE A 10 -5.10 -4.56 6.64
C ILE A 10 -3.76 -3.82 6.56
N GLU A 11 -3.78 -2.58 6.08
CA GLU A 11 -2.58 -1.75 5.90
C GLU A 11 -1.83 -1.55 7.22
N THR A 12 -2.56 -1.24 8.31
CA THR A 12 -1.95 -1.06 9.63
C THR A 12 -1.27 -2.35 10.12
N LEU A 13 -1.91 -3.51 9.96
CA LEU A 13 -1.32 -4.79 10.36
C LEU A 13 -0.09 -5.15 9.51
N GLU A 14 -0.13 -4.90 8.20
CA GLU A 14 1.00 -5.12 7.30
C GLU A 14 2.18 -4.21 7.64
N GLN A 15 1.91 -2.92 7.90
CA GLN A 15 2.92 -1.96 8.33
C GLN A 15 3.54 -2.34 9.68
N ILE A 16 2.74 -2.79 10.65
CA ILE A 16 3.27 -3.29 11.93
C ILE A 16 4.21 -4.48 11.71
N ALA A 17 3.78 -5.48 10.94
CA ALA A 17 4.58 -6.69 10.71
C ALA A 17 5.95 -6.34 10.14
N LEU A 18 5.95 -5.40 9.20
CA LEU A 18 7.11 -4.87 8.52
C LEU A 18 8.02 -4.06 9.44
N LEU A 19 7.50 -3.13 10.24
CA LEU A 19 8.31 -2.38 11.21
C LEU A 19 8.95 -3.31 12.26
N LEU A 20 8.22 -4.35 12.69
CA LEU A 20 8.78 -5.39 13.55
C LEU A 20 9.89 -6.19 12.85
N GLU A 21 9.77 -6.42 11.54
CA GLU A 21 10.80 -7.06 10.73
C GLU A 21 12.05 -6.17 10.60
N LEU A 22 11.88 -4.85 10.39
CA LEU A 22 12.98 -3.88 10.41
C LEU A 22 13.71 -3.83 11.75
N LYS A 23 12.94 -3.93 12.85
CA LYS A 23 13.48 -3.96 14.22
C LYS A 23 14.19 -5.28 14.56
N GLY A 24 14.06 -6.31 13.73
CA GLY A 24 14.58 -7.65 14.02
C GLY A 24 13.84 -8.34 15.18
N GLU A 25 12.55 -8.02 15.37
CA GLU A 25 11.73 -8.62 16.41
C GLU A 25 11.36 -10.07 16.10
N ASN A 26 10.66 -10.72 17.03
CA ASN A 26 10.40 -12.15 16.97
C ASN A 26 9.63 -12.55 15.68
N PRO A 27 10.15 -13.52 14.87
CA PRO A 27 9.49 -14.00 13.65
C PRO A 27 8.06 -14.52 13.85
N PHE A 28 7.73 -15.06 15.02
CA PHE A 28 6.38 -15.49 15.36
C PHE A 28 5.41 -14.32 15.48
N LYS A 29 5.85 -13.18 16.05
CA LYS A 29 5.03 -11.96 16.12
C LYS A 29 4.81 -11.38 14.73
N ILE A 30 5.87 -11.26 13.93
CA ILE A 30 5.80 -10.75 12.55
C ILE A 30 4.81 -11.60 11.73
N ARG A 31 4.92 -12.93 11.82
CA ARG A 31 4.01 -13.83 11.13
C ARG A 31 2.57 -13.69 11.63
N ALA A 32 2.35 -13.50 12.94
CA ALA A 32 1.01 -13.30 13.47
C ALA A 32 0.31 -12.06 12.89
N TYR A 33 1.02 -10.94 12.76
CA TYR A 33 0.47 -9.73 12.12
C TYR A 33 0.16 -9.92 10.64
N ARG A 34 1.04 -10.59 9.88
CA ARG A 34 0.79 -10.93 8.46
C ARG A 34 -0.42 -11.84 8.30
N THR A 35 -0.48 -12.93 9.06
CA THR A 35 -1.64 -13.84 9.05
C THR A 35 -2.91 -13.11 9.46
N GLY A 36 -2.82 -12.18 10.43
CA GLY A 36 -3.93 -11.33 10.82
C GLY A 36 -4.45 -10.48 9.65
N ALA A 37 -3.54 -9.82 8.92
CA ALA A 37 -3.90 -9.03 7.73
C ALA A 37 -4.57 -9.89 6.65
N ASP A 38 -4.00 -11.05 6.34
CA ASP A 38 -4.58 -12.01 5.38
C ASP A 38 -5.96 -12.50 5.81
N THR A 39 -6.15 -12.72 7.12
CA THR A 39 -7.44 -13.14 7.68
C THR A 39 -8.47 -12.03 7.52
N VAL A 40 -8.11 -10.78 7.83
CA VAL A 40 -9.00 -9.62 7.65
C VAL A 40 -9.37 -9.42 6.18
N ARG A 41 -8.41 -9.61 5.27
CA ARG A 41 -8.57 -9.49 3.81
C ARG A 41 -9.53 -10.52 3.23
N THR A 42 -9.42 -11.77 3.69
CA THR A 42 -10.18 -12.91 3.13
C THR A 42 -11.49 -13.20 3.85
N TYR A 43 -11.76 -12.52 4.97
CA TYR A 43 -12.96 -12.74 5.75
C TYR A 43 -14.22 -12.29 4.97
N SER A 44 -15.17 -13.22 4.80
CA SER A 44 -16.39 -13.02 4.00
C SER A 44 -17.44 -12.10 4.63
N GLY A 45 -17.36 -11.86 5.95
CA GLY A 45 -18.29 -10.99 6.67
C GLY A 45 -17.76 -9.58 6.95
N ASP A 46 -18.52 -8.81 7.72
CA ASP A 46 -18.12 -7.48 8.18
C ASP A 46 -17.15 -7.59 9.37
N ILE A 47 -15.88 -7.85 9.06
CA ILE A 47 -14.79 -7.98 10.03
C ILE A 47 -14.58 -6.69 10.83
N VAL A 48 -14.86 -5.54 10.22
CA VAL A 48 -14.68 -4.22 10.83
C VAL A 48 -15.70 -4.02 11.94
N ARG A 49 -16.96 -4.36 11.68
CA ARG A 49 -18.00 -4.34 12.71
C ARG A 49 -17.74 -5.35 13.82
N LEU A 50 -17.31 -6.57 13.48
CA LEU A 50 -16.92 -7.55 14.50
C LEU A 50 -15.75 -7.08 15.37
N ALA A 51 -14.78 -6.37 14.77
CA ALA A 51 -13.69 -5.74 15.51
C ALA A 51 -14.19 -4.65 16.45
N ALA A 52 -15.06 -3.74 15.97
CA ALA A 52 -15.66 -2.69 16.78
C ALA A 52 -16.50 -3.26 17.94
N ASP A 53 -17.23 -4.36 17.71
CA ASP A 53 -18.04 -5.04 18.72
C ASP A 53 -17.23 -6.03 19.60
N ASN A 54 -15.89 -6.02 19.50
CA ASN A 54 -14.96 -6.92 20.20
C ASN A 54 -15.27 -8.43 20.06
N SER A 55 -15.95 -8.79 18.97
CA SER A 55 -16.53 -10.12 18.71
C SER A 55 -15.68 -10.95 17.74
N LEU A 56 -14.37 -10.73 17.72
CA LEU A 56 -13.39 -11.46 16.90
C LEU A 56 -12.94 -12.81 17.51
N ALA A 57 -13.58 -13.25 18.60
CA ALA A 57 -13.22 -14.49 19.28
C ALA A 57 -13.41 -15.71 18.37
N GLY A 58 -12.44 -16.62 18.35
CA GLY A 58 -12.52 -17.87 17.60
C GLY A 58 -12.20 -17.76 16.10
N ILE A 59 -11.88 -16.57 15.59
CA ILE A 59 -11.39 -16.42 14.20
C ILE A 59 -9.96 -16.96 14.12
N LYS A 60 -9.78 -18.05 13.36
CA LYS A 60 -8.46 -18.65 13.13
C LYS A 60 -7.53 -17.64 12.47
N GLY A 61 -6.37 -17.40 13.07
CA GLY A 61 -5.40 -16.40 12.60
C GLY A 61 -5.42 -15.09 13.39
N ILE A 62 -6.46 -14.84 14.21
CA ILE A 62 -6.56 -13.66 15.07
C ILE A 62 -6.51 -14.11 16.55
N GLY A 63 -5.34 -13.98 17.17
CA GLY A 63 -5.16 -14.26 18.60
C GLY A 63 -5.61 -13.11 19.50
N GLU A 64 -5.62 -13.33 20.82
CA GLU A 64 -6.10 -12.34 21.81
C GLU A 64 -5.42 -10.97 21.70
N ALA A 65 -4.10 -10.95 21.51
CA ALA A 65 -3.33 -9.72 21.36
C ALA A 65 -3.63 -8.96 20.05
N LEU A 66 -4.10 -9.66 19.01
CA LEU A 66 -4.55 -9.04 17.75
C LEU A 66 -5.98 -8.54 17.88
N ARG A 67 -6.86 -9.28 18.57
CA ARG A 67 -8.24 -8.86 18.85
C ARG A 67 -8.30 -7.51 19.54
N SER A 68 -7.53 -7.34 20.61
CA SER A 68 -7.49 -6.07 21.35
C SER A 68 -7.02 -4.91 20.48
N LYS A 69 -6.02 -5.11 19.61
CA LYS A 69 -5.52 -4.07 18.70
C LYS A 69 -6.49 -3.74 17.58
N LEU A 70 -7.12 -4.77 17.00
CA LEU A 70 -8.14 -4.59 15.97
C LEU A 70 -9.38 -3.88 16.53
N HIS A 71 -9.75 -4.18 17.77
CA HIS A 71 -10.83 -3.48 18.46
C HIS A 71 -10.52 -2.00 18.69
N GLU A 72 -9.32 -1.69 19.19
CA GLU A 72 -8.84 -0.31 19.36
C GLU A 72 -8.86 0.45 18.02
N LEU A 73 -8.29 -0.16 16.97
CA LEU A 73 -8.21 0.43 15.64
C LEU A 73 -9.59 0.64 15.01
N ALA A 74 -10.50 -0.33 15.11
CA ALA A 74 -11.85 -0.21 14.57
C ALA A 74 -12.72 0.81 15.32
N SER A 75 -12.48 0.98 16.62
CA SER A 75 -13.28 1.86 17.49
C SER A 75 -12.80 3.31 17.50
N THR A 76 -11.50 3.54 17.37
CA THR A 76 -10.87 4.88 17.51
C THR A 76 -10.22 5.40 16.23
N GLY A 77 -10.16 4.58 15.18
CA GLY A 77 -9.42 4.87 13.95
C GLY A 77 -7.90 4.90 14.12
N LYS A 78 -7.38 4.67 15.34
CA LYS A 78 -5.97 4.76 15.69
C LYS A 78 -5.53 3.56 16.51
N LEU A 79 -4.22 3.31 16.51
CA LEU A 79 -3.63 2.23 17.29
C LEU A 79 -2.34 2.76 17.92
N GLY A 80 -2.36 2.99 19.24
CA GLY A 80 -1.22 3.58 19.94
C GLY A 80 0.06 2.73 19.82
N PHE A 81 -0.10 1.40 19.73
CA PHE A 81 1.03 0.51 19.45
C PHE A 81 1.69 0.80 18.10
N PHE A 82 0.90 1.07 17.06
CA PHE A 82 1.40 1.38 15.73
C PHE A 82 2.06 2.76 15.71
N GLU A 83 1.46 3.77 16.33
CA GLU A 83 2.03 5.12 16.40
C GLU A 83 3.39 5.13 17.11
N ASN A 84 3.50 4.43 18.25
CA ASN A 84 4.76 4.30 18.99
C ASN A 84 5.83 3.57 18.17
N LEU A 85 5.45 2.47 17.49
CA LEU A 85 6.38 1.72 16.66
C LEU A 85 6.84 2.54 15.45
N ARG A 86 5.95 3.31 14.84
CA ARG A 86 6.25 4.23 13.74
C ARG A 86 7.22 5.33 14.17
N ALA A 87 7.08 5.86 15.38
CA ALA A 87 7.96 6.91 15.90
C ALA A 87 9.42 6.45 16.11
N GLU A 88 9.70 5.15 16.13
CA GLU A 88 11.07 4.62 16.21
C GLU A 88 11.83 4.72 14.88
N PHE A 89 11.14 4.96 13.76
CA PHE A 89 11.73 4.98 12.43
C PHE A 89 11.55 6.35 11.74
N PRO A 90 12.51 6.78 10.89
CA PRO A 90 12.34 7.98 10.08
C PRO A 90 11.15 7.88 9.14
N GLU A 91 10.38 8.95 8.96
CA GLU A 91 9.23 8.94 8.05
C GLU A 91 9.61 8.59 6.61
N THR A 92 10.83 8.92 6.19
CA THR A 92 11.36 8.63 4.85
C THR A 92 11.47 7.13 4.54
N ILE A 93 11.55 6.27 5.57
CA ILE A 93 11.58 4.83 5.34
C ILE A 93 10.24 4.32 4.84
N PHE A 94 9.16 5.03 5.17
CA PHE A 94 7.82 4.63 4.78
C PHE A 94 7.58 4.84 3.28
N GLU A 95 8.26 5.80 2.68
CA GLU A 95 8.22 6.02 1.24
C GLU A 95 8.74 4.78 0.49
N LEU A 96 9.69 4.03 1.05
CA LEU A 96 10.17 2.80 0.43
C LEU A 96 9.07 1.74 0.26
N PHE A 97 7.99 1.81 1.06
CA PHE A 97 6.86 0.88 0.96
C PHE A 97 6.00 1.08 -0.28
N ASP A 98 5.93 2.30 -0.81
CA ASP A 98 5.13 2.55 -2.01
C ASP A 98 5.88 2.15 -3.30
N LEU A 99 7.16 1.75 -3.20
CA LEU A 99 7.94 1.30 -4.35
C LEU A 99 7.55 -0.13 -4.74
N GLN A 100 7.00 -0.27 -5.94
CA GLN A 100 6.63 -1.57 -6.49
C GLN A 100 7.85 -2.50 -6.57
N GLY A 101 7.68 -3.75 -6.11
CA GLY A 101 8.75 -4.76 -6.12
C GLY A 101 9.67 -4.75 -4.89
N LEU A 102 9.46 -3.79 -3.98
CA LEU A 102 10.19 -3.66 -2.72
C LEU A 102 9.32 -4.14 -1.54
N GLY A 103 9.36 -5.46 -1.29
CA GLY A 103 8.65 -6.06 -0.15
C GLY A 103 9.36 -5.83 1.18
N ALA A 104 8.63 -5.99 2.28
CA ALA A 104 9.13 -5.76 3.64
C ALA A 104 10.47 -6.42 4.00
N LYS A 105 10.69 -7.65 3.56
CA LYS A 105 11.97 -8.36 3.74
C LYS A 105 13.15 -7.68 3.07
N LYS A 106 12.92 -7.18 1.85
CA LYS A 106 13.94 -6.47 1.07
C LYS A 106 14.29 -5.16 1.74
N ILE A 107 13.29 -4.42 2.23
CA ILE A 107 13.49 -3.16 2.95
C ILE A 107 14.25 -3.41 4.24
N ALA A 108 13.91 -4.48 4.97
CA ALA A 108 14.66 -4.90 6.16
C ALA A 108 16.13 -5.17 5.85
N SER A 109 16.44 -5.98 4.83
CA SER A 109 17.82 -6.24 4.41
C SER A 109 18.57 -4.97 3.99
N LEU A 110 17.94 -4.10 3.20
CA LEU A 110 18.54 -2.83 2.78
C LEU A 110 18.84 -1.91 3.96
N HIS A 111 17.92 -1.80 4.92
CA HIS A 111 18.09 -0.99 6.11
C HIS A 111 19.16 -1.58 7.04
N SER A 112 19.16 -2.90 7.28
CA SER A 112 20.11 -3.54 8.19
C SER A 112 21.53 -3.64 7.63
N GLU A 113 21.68 -3.90 6.33
CA GLU A 113 22.98 -4.16 5.71
C GLU A 113 23.60 -2.91 5.07
N LEU A 114 22.79 -2.01 4.51
CA LEU A 114 23.26 -0.81 3.80
C LEU A 114 22.82 0.50 4.45
N GLY A 115 22.04 0.46 5.55
CA GLY A 115 21.58 1.66 6.23
C GLY A 115 20.59 2.50 5.42
N VAL A 116 19.93 1.89 4.42
CA VAL A 116 18.99 2.60 3.54
C VAL A 116 17.74 2.98 4.32
N SER A 117 17.48 4.28 4.43
CA SER A 117 16.36 4.83 5.20
C SER A 117 15.46 5.79 4.40
N SER A 118 15.78 5.99 3.12
CA SER A 118 15.06 6.88 2.21
C SER A 118 15.19 6.41 0.76
N ILE A 119 14.33 6.94 -0.12
CA ILE A 119 14.42 6.69 -1.58
C ILE A 119 15.77 7.13 -2.13
N ALA A 120 16.30 8.27 -1.66
CA ALA A 120 17.60 8.77 -2.09
C ALA A 120 18.74 7.80 -1.69
N ASP A 121 18.67 7.21 -0.50
CA ASP A 121 19.62 6.17 -0.08
C ASP A 121 19.51 4.93 -0.96
N LEU A 122 18.29 4.50 -1.26
CA LEU A 122 18.04 3.34 -2.12
C LEU A 122 18.60 3.56 -3.53
N GLN A 123 18.35 4.74 -4.10
CA GLN A 123 18.87 5.11 -5.42
C GLN A 123 20.40 5.05 -5.43
N ARG A 124 21.06 5.66 -4.44
CA ARG A 124 22.53 5.63 -4.32
C ARG A 124 23.06 4.21 -4.19
N ALA A 125 22.44 3.38 -3.37
CA ALA A 125 22.83 1.97 -3.18
C ALA A 125 22.65 1.13 -4.46
N CYS A 126 21.63 1.45 -5.27
CA CYS A 126 21.39 0.81 -6.56
C CYS A 126 22.44 1.26 -7.60
N GLU A 127 22.70 2.57 -7.71
CA GLU A 127 23.66 3.16 -8.65
C GLU A 127 25.12 2.79 -8.33
N SER A 128 25.47 2.66 -7.05
CA SER A 128 26.81 2.23 -6.61
C SER A 128 27.04 0.73 -6.80
N GLY A 129 26.01 -0.04 -7.13
CA GLY A 129 26.05 -1.50 -7.24
C GLY A 129 26.17 -2.22 -5.90
N GLU A 130 26.01 -1.53 -4.76
CA GLU A 130 25.99 -2.13 -3.43
C GLU A 130 24.73 -2.97 -3.20
N ALA A 131 23.58 -2.49 -3.64
CA ALA A 131 22.32 -3.22 -3.57
C ALA A 131 22.43 -4.58 -4.30
N SER A 132 23.15 -4.64 -5.43
CA SER A 132 23.33 -5.87 -6.22
C SER A 132 24.10 -6.98 -5.49
N LYS A 133 24.81 -6.64 -4.41
CA LYS A 133 25.57 -7.61 -3.60
C LYS A 133 24.68 -8.32 -2.56
N LEU A 134 23.48 -7.80 -2.31
CA LEU A 134 22.54 -8.36 -1.35
C LEU A 134 21.79 -9.56 -1.93
N ALA A 135 21.54 -10.57 -1.09
CA ALA A 135 20.75 -11.72 -1.48
C ALA A 135 19.32 -11.30 -1.85
N GLY A 136 18.89 -11.63 -3.08
CA GLY A 136 17.56 -11.27 -3.59
C GLY A 136 17.49 -9.96 -4.39
N PHE A 137 18.62 -9.27 -4.54
CA PHE A 137 18.77 -8.04 -5.33
C PHE A 137 19.63 -8.29 -6.59
N GLY A 138 19.24 -9.23 -7.44
CA GLY A 138 19.93 -9.40 -8.73
C GLY A 138 19.81 -8.17 -9.63
N GLU A 139 20.63 -8.09 -10.68
CA GLU A 139 20.67 -6.95 -11.62
C GLU A 139 19.29 -6.53 -12.14
N LYS A 140 18.44 -7.51 -12.47
CA LYS A 140 17.06 -7.25 -12.91
C LYS A 140 16.20 -6.62 -11.81
N THR A 141 16.36 -7.03 -10.56
CA THR A 141 15.65 -6.44 -9.43
C THR A 141 16.09 -5.00 -9.22
N VAL A 142 17.40 -4.73 -9.29
CA VAL A 142 17.96 -3.38 -9.12
C VAL A 142 17.52 -2.45 -10.25
N ALA A 143 17.53 -2.92 -11.50
CA ALA A 143 17.02 -2.18 -12.65
C ALA A 143 15.53 -1.82 -12.48
N ASN A 144 14.69 -2.78 -12.08
CA ASN A 144 13.27 -2.54 -11.82
C ASN A 144 13.06 -1.53 -10.67
N LEU A 145 13.91 -1.54 -9.64
CA LEU A 145 13.83 -0.59 -8.53
C LEU A 145 14.20 0.82 -8.97
N LEU A 146 15.25 0.98 -9.79
CA LEU A 146 15.63 2.27 -10.37
C LEU A 146 14.51 2.83 -11.27
N GLU A 147 13.88 1.97 -12.09
CA GLU A 147 12.73 2.33 -12.91
C GLU A 147 11.53 2.75 -12.04
N ALA A 148 11.25 2.02 -10.95
CA ALA A 148 10.19 2.37 -10.01
C ALA A 148 10.47 3.72 -9.30
N ILE A 149 11.73 4.00 -8.95
CA ILE A 149 12.14 5.29 -8.37
C ILE A 149 11.95 6.42 -9.38
N GLN A 150 12.39 6.25 -10.63
CA GLN A 150 12.19 7.24 -11.70
C GLN A 150 10.71 7.47 -11.99
N SER A 151 9.95 6.39 -12.10
CA SER A 151 8.51 6.43 -12.30
C SER A 151 7.86 7.23 -11.18
N ARG A 152 8.18 6.92 -9.91
CA ARG A 152 7.65 7.68 -8.77
C ARG A 152 8.04 9.15 -8.84
N ALA A 153 9.27 9.49 -9.20
CA ALA A 153 9.67 10.89 -9.36
C ALA A 153 8.86 11.60 -10.46
N GLN A 154 8.55 10.90 -11.55
CA GLN A 154 7.71 11.41 -12.64
C GLN A 154 6.23 11.52 -12.26
N TYR A 155 5.70 10.59 -11.46
CA TYR A 155 4.29 10.59 -11.00
C TYR A 155 4.07 11.43 -9.73
N ALA A 156 5.12 11.79 -8.99
CA ALA A 156 5.06 12.72 -7.87
C ALA A 156 4.80 14.15 -8.34
N GLU A 157 5.12 14.46 -9.58
CA GLU A 157 4.78 15.74 -10.19
C GLU A 157 3.38 15.68 -10.79
N SER A 158 2.55 16.66 -10.44
CA SER A 158 1.24 16.84 -11.07
C SER A 158 1.42 17.07 -12.58
N PHE A 159 0.73 16.30 -13.40
CA PHE A 159 0.74 16.45 -14.85
C PHE A 159 -0.14 17.64 -15.25
N ARG A 160 0.22 18.34 -16.32
CA ARG A 160 -0.69 19.33 -16.88
C ARG A 160 -1.87 18.63 -17.55
N ALA A 161 -3.07 19.17 -17.38
CA ALA A 161 -4.28 18.56 -17.93
C ALA A 161 -4.23 18.43 -19.46
N ASP A 162 -3.57 19.34 -20.17
CA ASP A 162 -3.40 19.24 -21.64
C ASP A 162 -2.50 18.07 -22.06
N GLN A 163 -1.51 17.71 -21.25
CA GLN A 163 -0.66 16.55 -21.50
C GLN A 163 -1.38 15.23 -21.19
N ALA A 164 -2.25 15.22 -20.18
CA ALA A 164 -3.03 14.05 -19.80
C ALA A 164 -4.24 13.80 -20.72
N ALA A 165 -4.74 14.84 -21.41
CA ALA A 165 -5.97 14.77 -22.20
C ALA A 165 -5.99 13.65 -23.26
N PRO A 166 -4.92 13.39 -24.05
CA PRO A 166 -4.93 12.29 -25.00
C PRO A 166 -5.11 10.93 -24.33
N ALA A 167 -4.40 10.69 -23.23
CA ALA A 167 -4.52 9.43 -22.49
C ALA A 167 -5.89 9.26 -21.84
N VAL A 168 -6.51 10.36 -21.38
CA VAL A 168 -7.89 10.32 -20.85
C VAL A 168 -8.87 9.91 -21.94
N GLU A 169 -8.76 10.47 -23.14
CA GLU A 169 -9.65 10.16 -24.24
C GLU A 169 -9.49 8.70 -24.69
N ASP A 170 -8.25 8.22 -24.83
CA ASP A 170 -7.94 6.83 -25.20
C ASP A 170 -8.54 5.82 -24.19
N ILE A 171 -8.34 6.06 -22.89
CA ILE A 171 -8.89 5.20 -21.83
C ILE A 171 -10.42 5.29 -21.81
N LEU A 172 -10.99 6.48 -21.98
CA LEU A 172 -12.42 6.69 -21.95
C LEU A 172 -13.11 6.01 -23.14
N GLU A 173 -12.52 6.06 -24.33
CA GLU A 173 -12.99 5.35 -25.52
C GLU A 173 -12.93 3.84 -25.31
N TYR A 174 -11.82 3.32 -24.77
CA TYR A 174 -11.70 1.91 -24.41
C TYR A 174 -12.80 1.45 -23.43
N LEU A 175 -13.03 2.22 -22.37
CA LEU A 175 -14.07 1.91 -21.38
C LEU A 175 -15.48 1.96 -21.97
N ARG A 176 -15.75 2.92 -22.86
CA ARG A 176 -17.04 3.04 -23.57
C ARG A 176 -17.26 1.91 -24.58
N GLY A 177 -16.19 1.38 -25.18
CA GLY A 177 -16.26 0.26 -26.13
C GLY A 177 -16.51 -1.10 -25.48
N HIS A 178 -16.36 -1.21 -24.16
CA HIS A 178 -16.51 -2.49 -23.47
C HIS A 178 -17.99 -2.96 -23.41
N PRO A 179 -18.34 -4.21 -23.77
CA PRO A 179 -19.73 -4.67 -23.90
C PRO A 179 -20.58 -4.60 -22.62
N ALA A 180 -19.93 -4.63 -21.45
CA ALA A 180 -20.60 -4.53 -20.16
C ALA A 180 -20.83 -3.07 -19.72
N THR A 181 -20.22 -2.09 -20.39
CA THR A 181 -20.34 -0.67 -20.05
C THR A 181 -21.65 -0.10 -20.59
N SER A 182 -22.45 0.49 -19.69
CA SER A 182 -23.61 1.28 -20.08
C SER A 182 -23.25 2.74 -20.34
N ARG A 183 -22.33 3.30 -19.54
CA ARG A 183 -21.79 4.65 -19.69
C ARG A 183 -20.45 4.73 -18.97
N ALA A 184 -19.50 5.49 -19.53
CA ALA A 184 -18.26 5.84 -18.84
C ALA A 184 -17.99 7.34 -19.01
N GLU A 185 -17.51 7.98 -17.95
CA GLU A 185 -17.12 9.38 -17.90
C GLU A 185 -15.84 9.56 -17.10
N VAL A 186 -15.04 10.56 -17.47
CA VAL A 186 -13.93 11.03 -16.62
C VAL A 186 -14.49 11.80 -15.42
N ALA A 187 -13.91 11.57 -14.26
CA ALA A 187 -14.28 12.20 -12.99
C ALA A 187 -13.09 13.02 -12.44
N GLY A 188 -13.09 13.23 -11.12
CA GLY A 188 -11.87 13.73 -10.48
C GLY A 188 -11.49 15.17 -10.80
N SER A 189 -10.20 15.44 -10.61
CA SER A 189 -9.55 16.74 -10.83
C SER A 189 -9.61 17.17 -12.30
N PHE A 190 -9.42 16.22 -13.23
CA PHE A 190 -9.49 16.43 -14.68
C PHE A 190 -10.86 16.94 -15.12
N ARG A 191 -11.96 16.30 -14.67
CA ARG A 191 -13.34 16.76 -14.96
C ARG A 191 -13.61 18.19 -14.47
N ARG A 192 -12.97 18.61 -13.37
CA ARG A 192 -13.13 19.95 -12.80
C ARG A 192 -12.33 21.02 -13.55
N GLY A 193 -11.58 20.65 -14.58
CA GLY A 193 -10.78 21.58 -15.38
C GLY A 193 -9.59 22.14 -14.62
N LYS A 194 -9.06 21.41 -13.63
CA LYS A 194 -7.81 21.82 -12.97
C LYS A 194 -6.67 21.83 -13.98
N GLU A 195 -5.80 22.82 -13.89
CA GLU A 195 -4.64 23.00 -14.75
C GLU A 195 -3.63 21.87 -14.59
N THR A 196 -3.53 21.33 -13.37
CA THR A 196 -2.73 20.16 -13.05
C THR A 196 -3.55 19.05 -12.38
N VAL A 197 -3.23 17.81 -12.74
CA VAL A 197 -3.86 16.57 -12.29
C VAL A 197 -2.79 15.61 -11.75
N HIS A 198 -3.10 14.91 -10.66
CA HIS A 198 -2.17 13.94 -10.07
C HIS A 198 -2.50 12.51 -10.54
N ASP A 199 -3.80 12.20 -10.58
CA ASP A 199 -4.40 10.96 -11.01
C ASP A 199 -5.55 11.21 -12.00
N LEU A 200 -6.01 10.13 -12.63
CA LEU A 200 -7.15 10.13 -13.55
C LEU A 200 -8.24 9.21 -13.02
N ASP A 201 -9.36 9.81 -12.62
CA ASP A 201 -10.53 9.08 -12.15
C ASP A 201 -11.51 8.80 -13.30
N PHE A 202 -12.02 7.57 -13.38
CA PHE A 202 -13.06 7.19 -14.33
C PHE A 202 -14.25 6.57 -13.60
N LEU A 203 -15.46 6.96 -13.99
CA LEU A 203 -16.70 6.39 -13.46
C LEU A 203 -17.40 5.58 -14.56
N VAL A 204 -17.62 4.30 -14.30
CA VAL A 204 -18.28 3.37 -15.22
C VAL A 204 -19.60 2.88 -14.64
N ALA A 205 -20.69 3.10 -15.37
CA ALA A 205 -21.99 2.53 -15.07
C ALA A 205 -22.12 1.17 -15.76
N THR A 206 -22.28 0.10 -14.99
CA THR A 206 -22.41 -1.28 -15.48
C THR A 206 -23.41 -2.06 -14.64
N LYS A 207 -24.08 -3.04 -15.27
CA LYS A 207 -24.89 -4.05 -14.57
C LYS A 207 -24.09 -5.31 -14.21
N LYS A 208 -22.85 -5.43 -14.69
CA LYS A 208 -21.96 -6.58 -14.50
C LYS A 208 -20.55 -6.09 -14.15
N PRO A 209 -20.30 -5.71 -12.88
CA PRO A 209 -18.99 -5.22 -12.44
C PRO A 209 -17.87 -6.22 -12.65
N GLU A 210 -18.13 -7.52 -12.46
CA GLU A 210 -17.11 -8.58 -12.56
C GLU A 210 -16.64 -8.88 -14.00
N ALA A 211 -17.34 -8.34 -15.00
CA ALA A 211 -17.02 -8.55 -16.42
C ALA A 211 -16.20 -7.41 -17.03
N LEU A 212 -15.95 -6.35 -16.26
CA LEU A 212 -15.15 -5.17 -16.60
C LEU A 212 -13.74 -5.32 -16.03
#